data_AF-A0A8X6WYF4-F1
#
_entry.id   AF-A0A8X6WYF4-F1
#
_cell.length_a   1.000
_cell.length_b   1.000
_cell.length_c   1.000
_cell.angle_alpha   90.00
_cell.angle_beta   90.00
_cell.angle_gamma   90.00
#
_symmetry.space_group_name_H-M   'P 1'
#
loop_
_entity.id
_entity.type
_entity.pdbx_description
1 polymer ?
#
loop_
_entity_poly.entity_id
_entity_poly.type
_entity_poly.pdbx_seq_one_letter_code
_entity_poly.pdbx_strand_id
1 'polypeptide(L)'
;MLRVESYLDLADHVNALVTEAGMRAGITLILPSSFIEIPRAMQQNFKDAMSVVRDFGKPDLFLTFTLNPKWKEIKDNFFPGQKPHDHPDIVSRIYDIKKKALSQDLKKK
;
A
#
# COMPACT_ATOMS: atom_id res chain seq x y z
N MET A 1 1.51 -18.60 -3.92
CA MET A 1 1.43 -19.44 -2.70
C MET A 1 2.74 -20.21 -2.59
N LEU A 2 3.72 -19.71 -1.82
CA LEU A 2 4.93 -20.48 -1.52
C LEU A 2 4.52 -21.65 -0.61
N ARG A 3 4.77 -22.86 -1.08
CA ARG A 3 4.21 -24.12 -0.58
C ARG A 3 4.60 -24.36 0.89
N VAL A 4 3.62 -24.75 1.68
CA VAL A 4 3.78 -25.27 3.06
C VAL A 4 4.84 -26.38 3.11
N GLU A 5 5.01 -27.14 2.04
CA GLU A 5 6.02 -28.21 1.88
C GLU A 5 7.47 -27.73 2.08
N SER A 6 7.84 -26.51 1.65
CA SER A 6 9.22 -26.03 1.84
C SER A 6 9.55 -25.71 3.30
N TYR A 7 8.54 -25.49 4.13
CA TYR A 7 8.72 -25.20 5.55
C TYR A 7 8.82 -26.48 6.39
N LEU A 8 8.15 -27.55 5.96
CA LEU A 8 8.26 -28.87 6.58
C LEU A 8 9.69 -29.41 6.45
N ASP A 9 10.24 -29.40 5.24
CA ASP A 9 11.60 -29.90 4.98
C ASP A 9 12.67 -29.11 5.76
N LEU A 10 12.51 -27.78 5.84
CA LEU A 10 13.40 -26.93 6.64
C LEU A 10 13.26 -27.18 8.15
N ALA A 11 12.03 -27.38 8.64
CA ALA A 11 11.79 -27.70 10.04
C ALA A 11 12.38 -29.06 10.41
N ASP A 12 12.23 -30.06 9.53
CA ASP A 12 12.77 -31.40 9.72
C ASP A 12 14.30 -31.40 9.75
N HIS A 13 14.94 -30.64 8.86
CA HIS A 13 16.39 -30.48 8.85
C HIS A 13 16.93 -29.80 10.13
N VAL A 14 16.26 -28.74 10.59
CA VAL A 14 16.63 -28.04 11.84
C VAL A 14 16.44 -28.95 13.06
N ASN A 15 15.36 -29.74 13.10
CA ASN A 15 15.11 -30.70 14.18
C ASN A 15 16.16 -31.82 14.21
N ALA A 16 16.60 -32.32 13.06
CA ALA A 16 17.66 -33.33 12.97
C ALA A 16 18.98 -32.80 13.56
N LEU A 17 19.40 -31.60 13.17
CA LEU A 17 20.62 -30.96 13.66
C LEU A 17 20.60 -30.70 15.17
N VAL A 18 19.45 -30.29 15.70
CA VAL A 18 19.30 -30.00 17.14
C VAL A 18 19.30 -31.30 17.96
N THR A 19 18.76 -32.39 17.41
CA THR A 19 18.80 -33.72 18.02
C THR A 19 20.22 -34.28 18.07
N GLU A 20 20.99 -34.12 16.99
CA GLU A 20 22.40 -34.51 16.93
C GLU A 20 23.29 -33.70 17.89
N ALA A 21 22.97 -32.43 18.12
CA ALA A 21 23.69 -31.55 19.03
C ALA A 21 23.28 -31.67 20.51
N GLY A 22 22.30 -32.53 20.84
CA GLY A 22 21.81 -32.74 22.20
C GLY A 22 21.15 -31.53 22.87
N MET A 23 20.73 -30.52 22.08
CA MET A 23 20.05 -29.32 22.58
C MET A 23 18.52 -29.46 22.47
N ARG A 24 17.77 -28.75 23.31
CA ARG A 24 16.31 -28.64 23.14
C ARG A 24 16.00 -27.57 22.10
N ALA A 25 15.36 -27.95 21.00
CA ALA A 25 14.90 -26.99 20.00
C ALA A 25 13.86 -26.04 20.61
N GLY A 26 14.04 -24.73 20.41
CA GLY A 26 12.99 -23.75 20.66
C GLY A 26 11.82 -23.92 19.68
N ILE A 27 10.67 -23.34 19.98
CA ILE A 27 9.50 -23.39 19.09
C ILE A 27 9.80 -22.56 17.83
N THR A 28 9.80 -23.21 16.66
CA THR A 28 9.90 -22.50 15.37
C THR A 28 8.56 -21.82 15.05
N LEU A 29 8.42 -20.54 15.42
CA LEU A 29 7.25 -19.74 15.06
C LEU A 29 7.46 -19.05 13.70
N ILE A 30 6.87 -19.61 12.64
CA ILE A 30 6.86 -18.95 11.34
C ILE A 30 5.77 -17.87 11.36
N LEU A 31 6.20 -16.60 11.45
CA LEU A 31 5.26 -15.49 11.37
C LEU A 31 4.60 -15.44 9.97
N PRO A 32 3.26 -15.34 9.90
CA PRO A 32 2.54 -15.25 8.64
C PRO A 32 2.93 -13.97 7.89
N SER A 33 2.78 -13.98 6.56
CA SER A 33 3.07 -12.82 5.71
C SER A 33 2.16 -11.61 5.98
N SER A 34 1.09 -11.79 6.75
CA SER A 34 0.22 -10.72 7.23
C SER A 34 0.84 -9.86 8.33
N PHE A 35 1.98 -10.26 8.88
CA PHE A 35 2.70 -9.46 9.86
C PHE A 35 3.44 -8.31 9.16
N ILE A 36 3.03 -7.08 9.46
CA ILE A 36 3.50 -5.84 8.83
C ILE A 36 5.00 -5.64 9.09
N GLU A 37 5.71 -4.99 8.16
CA GLU A 37 7.15 -4.64 8.24
C GLU A 37 8.17 -5.78 8.20
N ILE A 38 7.76 -7.04 8.05
CA ILE A 38 8.70 -8.17 7.87
C ILE A 38 9.09 -8.32 6.38
N PRO A 39 10.32 -8.78 6.05
CA PRO A 39 10.75 -9.04 4.68
C PRO A 39 9.78 -9.89 3.86
N ARG A 40 9.09 -10.85 4.49
CA ARG A 40 8.07 -11.69 3.86
C ARG A 40 6.84 -10.89 3.40
N ALA A 41 6.36 -9.94 4.21
CA ALA A 41 5.26 -9.06 3.81
C ALA A 41 5.67 -8.18 2.63
N MET A 42 6.90 -7.64 2.65
CA MET A 42 7.42 -6.83 1.53
C MET A 42 7.53 -7.63 0.22
N GLN A 43 8.03 -8.87 0.28
CA GLN A 43 8.11 -9.75 -0.89
C GLN A 43 6.73 -10.10 -1.45
N GLN A 44 5.74 -10.32 -0.58
CA GLN A 44 4.37 -10.61 -1.02
C GLN A 44 3.76 -9.38 -1.70
N ASN A 45 3.85 -8.21 -1.07
CA ASN A 45 3.35 -6.95 -1.66
C ASN A 45 4.01 -6.64 -3.02
N PHE A 46 5.31 -6.92 -3.15
CA PHE A 46 6.00 -6.76 -4.44
C PHE A 46 5.46 -7.71 -5.51
N LYS A 47 5.27 -9.00 -5.18
CA LYS A 47 4.70 -9.98 -6.11
C LYS A 47 3.28 -9.59 -6.54
N ASP A 48 2.47 -9.11 -5.61
CA ASP A 48 1.10 -8.67 -5.88
C ASP A 48 1.11 -7.43 -6.81
N ALA A 49 1.97 -6.45 -6.53
CA ALA A 49 2.16 -5.29 -7.41
C ALA A 49 2.63 -5.69 -8.82
N MET A 50 3.58 -6.63 -8.92
CA MET A 50 4.06 -7.15 -10.21
C MET A 50 2.99 -7.92 -10.98
N SER A 51 2.03 -8.55 -10.29
CA SER A 51 0.86 -9.16 -10.95
C SER A 51 0.00 -8.08 -11.62
N VAL A 52 -0.27 -6.98 -10.92
CA VAL A 52 -1.03 -5.85 -11.48
C VAL A 52 -0.31 -5.24 -12.69
N VAL A 53 1.02 -5.08 -12.62
CA VAL A 53 1.82 -4.57 -13.75
C VAL A 53 1.80 -5.53 -14.94
N ARG A 54 1.76 -6.84 -14.71
CA ARG A 54 1.63 -7.82 -15.78
C ARG A 54 0.29 -7.70 -16.50
N ASP A 55 -0.79 -7.52 -15.75
CA ASP A 55 -2.15 -7.52 -16.29
C ASP A 55 -2.53 -6.18 -16.95
N PHE A 56 -2.14 -5.05 -16.35
CA PHE A 56 -2.50 -3.71 -16.79
C PHE A 56 -1.38 -2.95 -17.52
N GLY A 57 -0.19 -3.54 -17.59
CA GLY A 57 1.01 -2.91 -18.15
C GLY A 57 1.76 -2.02 -17.16
N LYS A 58 2.90 -1.50 -17.61
CA LYS A 58 3.74 -0.61 -16.78
C LYS A 58 3.02 0.72 -16.54
N PRO A 59 3.05 1.27 -15.33
CA PRO A 59 2.60 2.63 -15.09
C PRO A 59 3.53 3.62 -15.81
N ASP A 60 2.97 4.49 -16.64
CA ASP A 60 3.75 5.51 -17.36
C ASP A 60 3.96 6.79 -16.54
N LEU A 61 3.10 7.07 -15.55
CA LEU A 61 3.12 8.31 -14.81
C LEU A 61 2.68 8.14 -13.34
N PHE A 62 3.47 8.72 -12.42
CA PHE A 62 3.12 8.86 -11.01
C PHE A 62 2.91 10.35 -10.68
N LEU A 63 1.67 10.75 -10.45
CA LEU A 63 1.31 12.13 -10.10
C LEU A 63 0.78 12.22 -8.67
N THR A 64 1.24 13.23 -7.95
CA THR A 64 0.66 13.63 -6.67
C THR A 64 -0.21 14.87 -6.90
N PHE A 65 -1.51 14.75 -6.64
CA PHE A 65 -2.44 15.89 -6.70
C PHE A 65 -2.75 16.39 -5.30
N THR A 66 -2.24 17.58 -4.97
CA THR A 66 -2.38 18.20 -3.65
C THR A 66 -3.46 19.28 -3.68
N LEU A 67 -4.32 19.30 -2.67
CA LEU A 67 -5.30 20.36 -2.48
C LEU A 67 -4.61 21.70 -2.18
N ASN A 68 -5.02 22.77 -2.86
CA ASN A 68 -4.61 24.13 -2.53
C ASN A 68 -5.77 24.92 -1.91
N PRO A 69 -5.73 25.29 -0.61
CA PRO A 69 -6.78 26.06 0.05
C PRO A 69 -6.94 27.49 -0.50
N LYS A 70 -6.01 27.96 -1.34
CA LYS A 70 -6.08 29.29 -1.99
C LYS A 70 -6.87 29.30 -3.30
N TRP A 71 -7.38 28.14 -3.74
CA TRP A 71 -8.24 28.06 -4.93
C TRP A 71 -9.45 29.00 -4.81
N LYS A 72 -9.80 29.67 -5.91
CA LYS A 72 -10.91 30.62 -5.94
C LYS A 72 -12.22 29.93 -5.61
N GLU A 73 -12.41 28.72 -6.13
CA GLU A 73 -13.59 27.88 -5.87
C GLU A 73 -13.75 27.57 -4.39
N ILE A 74 -12.65 27.49 -3.63
CA ILE A 74 -12.72 27.38 -2.18
C ILE A 74 -13.19 28.73 -1.65
N LYS A 75 -12.39 29.79 -1.83
CA LYS A 75 -12.67 31.13 -1.28
C LYS A 75 -14.06 31.68 -1.58
N ASP A 76 -14.58 31.47 -2.78
CA ASP A 76 -15.88 31.98 -3.22
C ASP A 76 -17.06 31.30 -2.51
N ASN A 77 -16.85 30.09 -1.96
CA ASN A 77 -17.85 29.35 -1.19
C ASN A 77 -17.77 29.61 0.32
N PHE A 78 -16.78 30.37 0.81
CA PHE A 78 -16.67 30.73 2.24
C PHE A 78 -17.18 32.15 2.48
N PHE A 79 -17.90 32.33 3.58
CA PHE A 79 -18.22 33.67 4.06
C PHE A 79 -16.96 34.38 4.59
N PRO A 80 -16.90 35.72 4.55
CA PRO A 80 -15.77 36.46 5.09
C PRO A 80 -15.51 36.10 6.56
N GLY A 81 -14.31 35.57 6.83
CA GLY A 81 -13.87 35.17 8.17
C GLY A 81 -13.87 33.65 8.44
N GLN A 82 -14.55 32.85 7.62
CA GLN A 82 -14.50 31.39 7.74
C GLN A 82 -13.20 30.83 7.17
N LYS A 83 -12.70 29.74 7.76
CA LYS A 83 -11.45 29.11 7.34
C LYS A 83 -11.74 27.75 6.67
N PRO A 84 -10.87 27.29 5.75
CA PRO A 84 -11.05 26.01 5.08
C PRO A 84 -11.15 24.79 6.01
N HIS A 85 -10.62 24.88 7.24
CA HIS A 85 -10.74 23.81 8.24
C HIS A 85 -12.13 23.70 8.86
N ASP A 86 -12.92 24.78 8.84
CA ASP A 86 -14.27 24.79 9.40
C ASP A 86 -15.25 24.02 8.51
N HIS A 87 -14.95 23.93 7.21
CA HIS A 87 -15.78 23.26 6.19
C HIS A 87 -14.96 22.27 5.35
N PRO A 88 -14.50 21.15 5.96
CA PRO A 88 -13.70 20.15 5.24
C PRO A 88 -14.50 19.45 4.13
N ASP A 89 -15.82 19.47 4.21
CA ASP A 89 -16.75 18.96 3.19
C ASP A 89 -16.65 19.73 1.87
N ILE A 90 -16.66 21.06 1.92
CA ILE A 90 -16.50 21.94 0.75
C ILE A 90 -15.13 21.69 0.09
N VAL A 91 -14.09 21.65 0.93
CA VAL A 91 -12.70 21.43 0.51
C VAL A 91 -12.54 20.06 -0.18
N SER A 92 -13.08 19.01 0.42
CA SER A 92 -13.06 17.64 -0.14
C SER A 92 -13.83 17.56 -1.47
N ARG A 93 -14.97 18.22 -1.58
CA ARG A 93 -15.77 18.24 -2.81
C ARG A 93 -15.04 18.92 -3.95
N ILE A 94 -14.42 20.07 -3.70
CA ILE A 94 -13.64 20.80 -4.71
C ILE A 94 -12.41 19.99 -5.14
N TYR A 95 -11.75 19.32 -4.19
CA TYR A 95 -10.66 18.40 -4.50
C TYR A 95 -11.10 17.30 -5.46
N ASP A 96 -12.22 16.62 -5.18
CA ASP A 96 -12.72 15.53 -6.01
C ASP A 96 -13.12 16.01 -7.41
N ILE A 97 -13.76 17.19 -7.53
CA ILE A 97 -14.09 17.81 -8.82
C ILE A 97 -12.81 18.06 -9.64
N LYS A 98 -11.79 18.69 -9.06
CA LYS A 98 -10.53 18.97 -9.78
C LYS A 98 -9.73 17.71 -10.10
N LYS A 99 -9.74 16.71 -9.20
CA LYS A 99 -9.13 15.41 -9.44
C LYS A 99 -9.79 14.70 -10.63
N LYS A 100 -11.12 14.73 -10.71
CA LYS A 100 -11.88 14.18 -11.85
C LYS A 100 -11.58 14.91 -13.14
N ALA A 101 -11.52 16.24 -13.12
CA ALA A 101 -11.12 17.04 -14.28
C ALA A 101 -9.71 16.67 -14.78
N LEU A 102 -8.73 16.60 -13.86
CA LEU A 102 -7.37 16.16 -14.19
C LEU A 102 -7.35 14.75 -14.80
N SER A 103 -8.11 13.81 -14.22
CA SER A 103 -8.19 12.44 -14.76
C SER A 103 -8.83 12.40 -16.16
N GLN A 104 -9.80 13.27 -16.45
CA GLN A 104 -10.38 13.39 -17.78
C GLN A 104 -9.39 13.99 -18.78
N ASP A 105 -8.64 15.02 -18.37
CA ASP A 105 -7.66 15.67 -19.24
C ASP A 105 -6.47 14.75 -19.55
N LEU A 106 -6.01 13.93 -18.59
CA LEU A 106 -5.00 12.90 -18.83
C LEU A 106 -5.47 11.79 -19.78
N LYS A 107 -6.79 11.59 -19.91
CA LYS A 107 -7.36 10.60 -20.84
C LYS A 107 -7.61 11.19 -22.24
N LYS A 108 -7.64 12.51 -22.37
CA LYS A 108 -7.74 13.20 -23.66
C LYS A 108 -6.33 13.22 -24.26
N LYS A 109 -6.18 12.50 -25.38
CA LYS A 109 -4.97 12.50 -26.21
C LYS A 109 -4.77 13.85 -26.87
#